data_AF-A0A383WL42-F1
#
_entry.id   AF-A0A383WL42-F1
#
_cell.length_a   1.000
_cell.length_b   1.000
_cell.length_c   1.000
_cell.angle_alpha   90.00
_cell.angle_beta   90.00
_cell.angle_gamma   90.00
#
_symmetry.space_group_name_H-M   'P 1'
#
loop_
_entity.id
_entity.type
_entity.pdbx_description
1 polymer ?
#
loop_
_entity_poly.entity_id
_entity_poly.type
_entity_poly.pdbx_seq_one_letter_code
_entity_poly.pdbx_strand_id
1 'polypeptide(L)'
;MASLWLMIPNEYDLKQVLPALTGFVDTARSGALPALTRAAYLWLEPLSGLTDPVQGGFYMAADYVKYSMPIATSMMMLALSLAQFPEGYSAAGSLDAARSQLRHGADYLMAAHTAPDRFVVQVGNPTDYLTSLRFNNGG
;
A
#
# COMPACT_ATOMS: atom_id res chain seq x y z
N MET A 1 23.98 19.67 36.95
CA MET A 1 23.06 18.80 36.20
C MET A 1 23.23 19.10 34.71
N ALA A 2 23.96 18.27 33.98
CA ALA A 2 23.99 18.34 32.53
C ALA A 2 22.70 17.69 31.99
N SER A 3 21.97 18.42 31.15
CA SER A 3 20.65 18.04 30.65
C SER A 3 20.74 16.79 29.76
N LEU A 4 20.08 15.70 30.19
CA LEU A 4 19.98 14.40 29.50
C LEU A 4 19.47 14.50 28.05
N TRP A 5 18.76 15.59 27.70
CA TRP A 5 18.24 15.87 26.37
C TRP A 5 19.31 16.07 25.28
N LEU A 6 20.56 16.40 25.64
CA LEU A 6 21.67 16.49 24.69
C LEU A 6 22.25 15.11 24.28
N MET A 7 21.86 14.04 24.97
CA MET A 7 22.30 12.65 24.68
C MET A 7 21.33 11.87 23.80
N ILE A 8 20.15 12.41 23.50
CA ILE A 8 19.24 11.80 22.53
C ILE A 8 19.69 12.32 21.15
N PRO A 9 20.15 11.44 20.24
CA PRO A 9 20.48 11.88 18.89
C PRO A 9 19.24 12.52 18.25
N ASN A 10 19.36 13.79 17.86
CA ASN A 10 18.30 14.56 17.18
C ASN A 10 18.38 14.40 15.65
N GLU A 11 19.04 13.35 15.19
CA GLU A 11 19.32 13.10 13.79
C GLU A 11 18.69 11.75 13.41
N TYR A 12 17.75 11.79 12.47
CA TYR A 12 17.12 10.61 11.89
C TYR A 12 17.78 10.30 10.55
N ASP A 13 18.26 9.07 10.37
CA ASP A 13 18.72 8.60 9.07
C ASP A 13 17.53 8.23 8.18
N LEU A 14 17.04 9.21 7.41
CA LEU A 14 15.91 9.02 6.50
C LEU A 14 16.18 7.95 5.43
N LYS A 15 17.45 7.62 5.14
CA LYS A 15 17.79 6.54 4.21
C LYS A 15 17.43 5.16 4.78
N GLN A 16 17.38 5.02 6.10
CA GLN A 16 16.93 3.79 6.76
C GLN A 16 15.40 3.74 6.90
N VAL A 17 14.76 4.92 7.04
CA VAL A 17 13.31 5.01 7.23
C VAL A 17 12.54 4.70 5.94
N LEU A 18 13.01 5.20 4.80
CA LEU A 18 12.27 5.09 3.54
C LEU A 18 12.06 3.64 3.07
N PRO A 19 13.07 2.74 3.13
CA PRO A 19 12.88 1.32 2.83
C PRO A 19 11.83 0.65 3.73
N ALA A 20 11.85 0.93 5.04
CA ALA A 20 10.88 0.38 5.98
C ALA A 20 9.45 0.86 5.68
N LEU A 21 9.29 2.15 5.36
CA LEU A 21 8.00 2.72 4.93
C LEU A 21 7.50 2.07 3.63
N THR A 22 8.36 1.89 2.63
CA THR A 22 7.97 1.17 1.42
C THR A 22 7.59 -0.27 1.71
N GLY A 23 8.32 -0.97 2.60
CA GLY A 23 7.95 -2.32 3.03
C GLY A 23 6.57 -2.35 3.67
N PHE A 24 6.25 -1.42 4.57
CA PHE A 24 4.93 -1.29 5.18
C PHE A 24 3.81 -1.15 4.13
N VAL A 25 3.98 -0.29 3.13
CA VAL A 25 2.99 -0.14 2.05
C VAL A 25 2.85 -1.43 1.23
N ASP A 26 3.94 -2.15 0.98
CA ASP A 26 3.90 -3.43 0.27
C ASP A 26 3.13 -4.51 1.03
N THR A 27 3.11 -4.46 2.37
CA THR A 27 2.30 -5.39 3.20
C THR A 27 0.80 -5.20 3.03
N ALA A 28 0.35 -4.10 2.42
CA ALA A 28 -1.06 -3.85 2.17
C ALA A 28 -1.51 -4.23 0.76
N ARG A 29 -0.63 -4.76 -0.10
CA ARG A 29 -0.99 -5.10 -1.48
C ARG A 29 -2.01 -6.22 -1.54
N SER A 30 -2.99 -6.07 -2.43
CA SER A 30 -3.84 -7.15 -2.94
C SER A 30 -3.61 -7.34 -4.44
N GLY A 31 -4.19 -8.40 -5.00
CA GLY A 31 -4.01 -8.83 -6.38
C GLY A 31 -2.76 -9.70 -6.59
N ALA A 32 -2.35 -9.82 -7.84
CA ALA A 32 -1.13 -10.53 -8.19
C ALA A 32 0.10 -9.81 -7.61
N LEU A 33 0.77 -10.47 -6.66
CA LEU A 33 1.92 -9.90 -5.97
C LEU A 33 3.21 -10.07 -6.78
N PRO A 34 4.10 -9.06 -6.80
CA PRO A 34 5.45 -9.23 -7.31
C PRO A 34 6.19 -10.35 -6.59
N ALA A 35 7.08 -11.08 -7.28
CA ALA A 35 7.77 -12.24 -6.72
C ALA A 35 8.51 -11.95 -5.40
N LEU A 36 9.15 -10.78 -5.29
CA LEU A 36 9.83 -10.34 -4.08
C LEU A 36 8.86 -10.08 -2.92
N THR A 37 7.78 -9.35 -3.17
CA THR A 37 6.72 -9.08 -2.17
C THR A 37 6.08 -10.38 -1.70
N ARG A 38 5.76 -11.29 -2.64
CA ARG A 38 5.20 -12.60 -2.33
C ARG A 38 6.13 -13.45 -1.46
N ALA A 39 7.43 -13.44 -1.74
CA ALA A 39 8.41 -14.16 -0.94
C ALA A 39 8.59 -13.55 0.46
N ALA A 40 8.50 -12.22 0.58
CA ALA A 40 8.66 -11.49 1.84
C ALA A 40 7.42 -11.58 2.75
N TYR A 41 6.21 -11.64 2.18
CA TYR A 41 4.95 -11.50 2.90
C TYR A 41 3.99 -12.65 2.57
N LEU A 42 4.37 -13.86 3.00
CA LEU A 42 3.62 -15.11 2.73
C LEU A 42 2.16 -15.08 3.20
N TRP A 43 1.84 -14.25 4.20
CA TRP A 43 0.47 -14.08 4.70
C TRP A 43 -0.46 -13.39 3.70
N LEU A 44 0.06 -12.75 2.66
CA LEU A 44 -0.75 -12.10 1.62
C LEU A 44 -1.31 -13.09 0.59
N GLU A 45 -0.73 -14.28 0.44
CA GLU A 45 -1.24 -15.29 -0.50
C GLU A 45 -2.71 -15.69 -0.26
N PRO A 46 -3.15 -16.02 0.98
CA PRO A 46 -4.57 -16.28 1.25
C PRO A 46 -5.44 -15.01 1.12
N LEU A 47 -4.83 -13.82 1.13
CA LEU A 47 -5.46 -12.51 0.97
C LEU A 47 -5.18 -11.92 -0.42
N SER A 48 -5.03 -12.77 -1.43
CA SER A 48 -4.55 -12.31 -2.73
C SER A 48 -5.56 -11.45 -3.48
N GLY A 49 -6.84 -11.42 -3.12
CA GLY A 49 -7.86 -10.63 -3.82
C GLY A 49 -7.98 -10.94 -5.33
N LEU A 50 -7.50 -12.10 -5.77
CA LEU A 50 -7.49 -12.50 -7.18
C LEU A 50 -8.89 -12.87 -7.70
N THR A 51 -9.82 -13.14 -6.80
CA THR A 51 -11.23 -13.40 -7.12
C THR A 51 -12.10 -12.14 -7.04
N ASP A 52 -11.52 -10.99 -6.73
CA ASP A 52 -12.26 -9.75 -6.59
C ASP A 52 -12.76 -9.24 -7.95
N PRO A 53 -13.92 -8.53 -7.97
CA PRO A 53 -14.43 -7.91 -9.20
C PRO A 53 -13.45 -6.88 -9.78
N VAL A 54 -12.63 -6.25 -8.93
CA VAL A 54 -11.50 -5.41 -9.33
C VAL A 54 -10.27 -5.88 -8.56
N GLN A 55 -9.33 -6.49 -9.27
CA GLN A 55 -8.10 -7.03 -8.70
C GLN A 55 -7.04 -5.94 -8.51
N GLY A 56 -6.07 -6.18 -7.63
CA GLY A 56 -4.98 -5.24 -7.36
C GLY A 56 -5.33 -4.21 -6.30
N GLY A 57 -4.49 -3.18 -6.18
CA GLY A 57 -4.67 -2.11 -5.20
C GLY A 57 -4.18 -2.49 -3.81
N PHE A 58 -4.63 -1.75 -2.81
CA PHE A 58 -4.18 -1.88 -1.42
C PHE A 58 -5.37 -2.05 -0.48
N TYR A 59 -5.25 -2.97 0.47
CA TYR A 59 -6.11 -3.04 1.64
C TYR A 59 -5.87 -1.82 2.53
N MET A 60 -6.92 -1.36 3.20
CA MET A 60 -6.85 -0.17 4.05
C MET A 60 -6.93 -0.55 5.53
N ALA A 61 -6.08 0.08 6.34
CA ALA A 61 -6.06 -0.08 7.79
C ALA A 61 -5.87 -1.54 8.24
N ALA A 62 -6.77 -2.04 9.10
CA ALA A 62 -6.71 -3.37 9.70
C ALA A 62 -7.75 -4.34 9.12
N ASP A 63 -8.46 -3.93 8.07
CA ASP A 63 -9.42 -4.77 7.36
C ASP A 63 -8.89 -5.15 5.97
N TYR A 64 -9.65 -5.97 5.25
CA TYR A 64 -9.34 -6.42 3.90
C TYR A 64 -10.22 -5.73 2.86
N VAL A 65 -10.72 -4.54 3.17
CA VAL A 65 -11.55 -3.74 2.28
C VAL A 65 -10.66 -2.78 1.49
N LYS A 66 -10.95 -2.66 0.20
CA LYS A 66 -10.32 -1.69 -0.68
C LYS A 66 -11.23 -0.50 -0.86
N TYR A 67 -10.79 0.67 -0.40
CA TYR A 67 -11.50 1.93 -0.60
C TYR A 67 -10.79 2.76 -1.66
N SER A 68 -11.42 2.94 -2.82
CA SER A 68 -10.78 3.56 -3.98
C SER A 68 -10.43 5.04 -3.75
N MET A 69 -11.21 5.78 -2.96
CA MET A 69 -10.92 7.20 -2.68
C MET A 69 -9.67 7.39 -1.79
N PRO A 70 -9.53 6.69 -0.64
CA PRO A 70 -8.27 6.71 0.12
C PRO A 70 -7.06 6.22 -0.68
N ILE A 71 -7.23 5.16 -1.50
CA ILE A 71 -6.17 4.69 -2.40
C ILE A 71 -5.77 5.79 -3.39
N ALA A 72 -6.73 6.45 -4.04
CA ALA A 72 -6.46 7.55 -4.98
C ALA A 72 -5.72 8.71 -4.32
N THR A 73 -6.15 9.11 -3.12
CA THR A 73 -5.49 10.18 -2.35
C THR A 73 -4.05 9.80 -2.00
N SER A 74 -3.82 8.56 -1.59
CA SER A 74 -2.48 8.06 -1.24
C SER A 74 -1.56 7.99 -2.47
N MET A 75 -2.07 7.51 -3.61
CA MET A 75 -1.32 7.45 -4.86
C MET A 75 -1.02 8.85 -5.41
N MET A 76 -1.94 9.80 -5.27
CA MET A 76 -1.68 11.20 -5.60
C MET A 76 -0.54 11.77 -4.77
N MET A 77 -0.56 11.58 -3.44
CA MET A 77 0.52 12.05 -2.56
C MET A 77 1.85 11.38 -2.87
N LEU A 78 1.86 10.08 -3.16
CA LEU A 78 3.07 9.36 -3.56
C LEU A 78 3.61 9.86 -4.90
N ALA A 79 2.75 10.12 -5.88
CA ALA A 79 3.14 10.68 -7.17
C ALA A 79 3.75 12.08 -7.02
N LEU A 80 3.13 12.95 -6.22
CA LEU A 80 3.68 14.28 -5.92
C LEU A 80 5.04 14.17 -5.23
N SER A 81 5.18 13.26 -4.26
CA SER A 81 6.44 13.03 -3.55
C SER A 81 7.55 12.55 -4.50
N LEU A 82 7.24 11.59 -5.38
CA LEU A 82 8.20 11.08 -6.37
C LEU A 82 8.59 12.12 -7.42
N ALA A 83 7.66 13.00 -7.80
CA ALA A 83 7.95 14.10 -8.71
C ALA A 83 8.82 15.18 -8.06
N GLN A 84 8.60 15.47 -6.78
CA GLN A 84 9.29 16.54 -6.05
C GLN A 84 10.67 16.11 -5.52
N PHE A 85 10.81 14.86 -5.06
CA PHE A 85 12.00 14.38 -4.34
C PHE A 85 12.66 13.11 -4.92
N PRO A 86 12.80 12.97 -6.26
CA PRO A 86 13.28 11.71 -6.86
C PRO A 86 14.68 11.31 -6.39
N GLU A 87 15.56 12.28 -6.15
CA GLU A 87 16.93 12.07 -5.68
C GLU A 87 16.98 11.48 -4.26
N GLY A 88 16.06 11.89 -3.38
CA GLY A 88 15.95 11.34 -2.03
C GLY A 88 15.58 9.86 -2.05
N TYR A 89 14.60 9.49 -2.87
CA TYR A 89 14.24 8.08 -3.10
C TYR A 89 15.38 7.27 -3.70
N SER A 90 16.12 7.85 -4.65
CA SER A 90 17.28 7.18 -5.27
C SER A 90 18.40 6.97 -4.25
N ALA A 91 18.72 7.98 -3.44
CA ALA A 91 19.78 7.92 -2.43
C ALA A 91 19.47 6.92 -1.30
N ALA A 92 18.19 6.66 -1.04
CA ALA A 92 17.73 5.64 -0.09
C ALA A 92 17.53 4.25 -0.73
N GLY A 93 17.69 4.11 -2.05
CA GLY A 93 17.46 2.85 -2.76
C GLY A 93 15.99 2.41 -2.85
N SER A 94 15.04 3.32 -2.59
CA SER A 94 13.58 3.03 -2.54
C SER A 94 12.82 3.50 -3.78
N LEU A 95 13.50 4.09 -4.77
CA LEU A 95 12.85 4.68 -5.95
C LEU A 95 12.02 3.67 -6.75
N ASP A 96 12.56 2.48 -7.01
CA ASP A 96 11.87 1.46 -7.79
C ASP A 96 10.71 0.81 -7.00
N ALA A 97 10.89 0.63 -5.69
CA ALA A 97 9.82 0.17 -4.81
C ALA A 97 8.64 1.16 -4.80
N ALA A 98 8.92 2.45 -4.60
CA ALA A 98 7.91 3.50 -4.61
C ALA A 98 7.21 3.64 -5.98
N ARG A 99 7.95 3.53 -7.09
CA ARG A 99 7.35 3.50 -8.44
C ARG A 99 6.46 2.27 -8.66
N SER A 100 6.89 1.11 -8.18
CA SER A 100 6.10 -0.13 -8.22
C SER A 100 4.80 0.02 -7.43
N GLN A 101 4.83 0.66 -6.26
CA GLN A 101 3.64 0.95 -5.46
C GLN A 101 2.68 1.90 -6.17
N LEU A 102 3.22 2.99 -6.71
CA LEU A 102 2.43 3.97 -7.47
C LEU A 102 1.75 3.30 -8.66
N ARG A 103 2.48 2.49 -9.42
CA ARG A 103 1.93 1.73 -10.56
C ARG A 103 0.83 0.77 -10.10
N HIS A 104 1.05 0.00 -9.04
CA HIS A 104 0.07 -0.95 -8.52
C HIS A 104 -1.25 -0.29 -8.14
N GLY A 105 -1.20 0.86 -7.46
CA GLY A 105 -2.40 1.61 -7.10
C GLY A 105 -3.05 2.31 -8.29
N ALA A 106 -2.26 2.88 -9.21
CA ALA A 106 -2.78 3.50 -10.43
C ALA A 106 -3.48 2.48 -11.35
N ASP A 107 -2.87 1.30 -11.54
CA ASP A 107 -3.43 0.22 -12.35
C ASP A 107 -4.77 -0.27 -11.74
N TYR A 108 -4.88 -0.34 -10.40
CA TYR A 108 -6.14 -0.61 -9.72
C TYR A 108 -7.21 0.47 -9.95
N LEU A 109 -6.86 1.76 -9.88
CA LEU A 109 -7.81 2.85 -10.10
C LEU A 109 -8.30 2.89 -11.54
N MET A 110 -7.43 2.57 -12.50
CA MET A 110 -7.84 2.40 -13.90
C MET A 110 -8.80 1.21 -14.05
N ALA A 111 -8.51 0.08 -13.41
CA ALA A 111 -9.40 -1.08 -13.43
C ALA A 111 -10.74 -0.83 -12.72
N ALA A 112 -10.77 0.03 -11.69
CA ALA A 112 -11.98 0.43 -11.00
C ALA A 112 -12.92 1.28 -11.88
N HIS A 113 -12.39 1.96 -12.90
CA HIS A 113 -13.18 2.67 -13.92
C HIS A 113 -13.69 1.69 -15.00
N THR A 114 -14.72 0.92 -14.64
CA THR A 114 -15.20 -0.23 -15.45
C THR A 114 -15.99 0.17 -16.69
N ALA A 115 -16.52 1.39 -16.74
CA ALA A 115 -17.19 1.99 -17.89
C ALA A 115 -17.12 3.53 -17.81
N PRO A 116 -17.41 4.29 -18.89
CA PRO A 116 -17.25 5.75 -18.90
C PRO A 116 -17.89 6.48 -17.72
N ASP A 117 -19.05 6.01 -17.26
CA ASP A 117 -19.86 6.56 -16.16
C ASP A 117 -19.91 5.66 -14.92
N ARG A 118 -19.07 4.62 -14.83
CA ARG A 118 -19.07 3.65 -13.72
C ARG A 118 -17.71 3.53 -13.08
N PHE A 119 -17.67 3.74 -11.78
CA PHE A 119 -16.47 3.63 -10.98
C PHE A 119 -16.72 2.80 -9.71
N VAL A 120 -15.89 1.79 -9.48
CA VAL A 120 -15.94 0.95 -8.28
C VAL A 120 -15.25 1.69 -7.14
N VAL A 121 -16.04 2.13 -6.16
CA VAL A 121 -15.54 2.89 -5.00
C VAL A 121 -15.09 2.01 -3.84
N GLN A 122 -15.54 0.76 -3.80
CA GLN A 122 -15.26 -0.17 -2.72
C GLN A 122 -15.28 -1.62 -3.23
N VAL A 123 -14.35 -2.43 -2.72
CA VAL A 123 -14.36 -3.90 -2.88
C VAL A 123 -14.17 -4.52 -1.50
N GLY A 124 -15.04 -5.46 -1.14
CA GLY A 124 -15.10 -6.04 0.20
C GLY A 124 -16.27 -5.49 1.03
N ASN A 125 -16.61 -6.20 2.10
CA ASN A 125 -17.69 -5.84 3.01
C ASN A 125 -17.13 -4.96 4.15
N PRO A 126 -17.69 -3.77 4.42
CA PRO A 126 -17.17 -2.91 5.48
C PRO A 126 -17.31 -3.52 6.86
N THR A 127 -18.13 -4.55 7.08
CA THR A 127 -18.26 -5.24 8.38
C THR A 127 -17.23 -6.33 8.61
N ASP A 128 -16.27 -6.53 7.68
CA ASP A 128 -15.31 -7.64 7.73
C ASP A 128 -14.37 -7.54 8.95
N TYR A 129 -14.21 -6.35 9.54
CA TYR A 129 -13.49 -6.13 10.81
C TYR A 129 -14.08 -6.90 12.01
N LEU A 130 -15.31 -7.44 11.90
CA LEU A 130 -15.96 -8.21 12.96
C LEU A 130 -15.58 -9.69 12.96
N THR A 131 -14.96 -10.20 11.91
CA THR A 131 -14.58 -11.61 11.84
C THR A 131 -13.06 -11.73 11.86
N SER A 132 -12.51 -12.08 13.03
CA SER A 132 -11.07 -12.11 13.20
C SER A 132 -10.34 -13.11 12.28
N LEU A 133 -11.01 -14.08 11.67
CA LEU A 133 -10.38 -15.11 10.80
C LEU A 133 -11.36 -15.84 9.84
N ARG A 134 -12.46 -15.23 9.38
CA ARG A 134 -13.43 -15.97 8.52
C ARG A 134 -13.61 -15.36 7.15
N PHE A 135 -12.78 -15.82 6.22
CA PHE A 135 -13.07 -15.86 4.79
C PHE A 135 -14.44 -16.50 4.56
N ASN A 136 -15.46 -15.68 4.30
CA ASN A 136 -16.74 -16.20 3.86
C ASN A 136 -16.61 -16.64 2.40
N ASN A 137 -16.33 -17.93 2.21
CA ASN A 137 -16.58 -18.61 0.95
C ASN A 137 -18.10 -18.66 0.73
N GLY A 138 -18.65 -17.67 0.03
CA GLY A 138 -19.97 -17.76 -0.58
C GLY A 138 -21.09 -17.01 0.13
N GLY A 139 -21.77 -16.16 -0.65
CA GLY A 139 -22.96 -15.38 -0.31
C GLY A 139 -23.11 -14.23 -1.29
#